data_AF-A0ABD0TII8-F1
#
_entry.id   AF-A0ABD0TII8-F1
#
_cell.length_a   1.000
_cell.length_b   1.000
_cell.length_c   1.000
_cell.angle_alpha   90.00
_cell.angle_beta   90.00
_cell.angle_gamma   90.00
#
_symmetry.space_group_name_H-M   'P 1'
#
loop_
_entity.id
_entity.type
_entity.pdbx_description
1 polymer ?
#
loop_
_entity_poly.entity_id
_entity_poly.type
_entity_poly.pdbx_seq_one_letter_code
_entity_poly.pdbx_strand_id
1 'polypeptide(L)'
;MFIILLIQLIKFVSTVDYDDNGYLVYCPCMGAPASFPVQKENLFLQKYLKWSEDIANRSKQFIKRNMSGGGFLGIHLRNGQDWVKACQHVKDSPTLFAAPQCVGYRNERGPLTESMCLPQKTEIIKQVKRVLKKLNGTKYVFVASDSNHMIDDLNSAVQRLEITAIRLQPANPHLDLAILAQANYFIGNCVSSYTAFVKRERDVKGLPSEFWSYPQRKKQKHEEL
;
A
#
# COMPACT_ATOMS: atom_id res chain seq x y z
N MET A 1 -38.68 -41.48 22.83
CA MET A 1 -37.39 -40.93 22.35
C MET A 1 -37.54 -40.06 21.09
N PHE A 2 -38.42 -40.41 20.14
CA PHE A 2 -38.67 -39.62 18.91
C PHE A 2 -39.30 -38.23 19.16
N ILE A 3 -40.20 -38.11 20.14
CA ILE A 3 -40.90 -36.85 20.45
C ILE A 3 -39.95 -35.77 21.01
N ILE A 4 -38.95 -36.17 21.81
CA ILE A 4 -37.95 -35.26 22.38
C ILE A 4 -37.02 -34.72 21.27
N LEU A 5 -36.72 -35.53 20.25
CA LEU A 5 -35.94 -35.13 19.08
C LEU A 5 -36.68 -34.07 18.23
N LEU A 6 -38.00 -34.20 18.11
CA LEU A 6 -38.84 -33.26 17.36
C LEU A 6 -38.91 -31.88 18.04
N ILE A 7 -38.96 -31.85 19.37
CA ILE A 7 -39.02 -30.59 20.15
C ILE A 7 -37.69 -29.82 20.08
N GLN A 8 -36.55 -30.51 19.93
CA GLN A 8 -35.26 -29.83 19.74
C GLN A 8 -35.09 -29.23 18.34
N LEU A 9 -35.78 -29.74 17.32
CA LEU A 9 -35.78 -29.16 15.96
C LEU A 9 -36.59 -27.87 15.86
N ILE A 10 -37.61 -27.67 16.72
CA ILE A 10 -38.47 -26.47 16.69
C ILE A 10 -37.77 -25.25 17.31
N LYS A 11 -36.76 -25.44 18.15
CA LYS A 11 -36.01 -24.33 18.78
C LYS A 11 -35.02 -23.61 17.85
N PHE A 12 -34.97 -23.98 16.58
CA PHE A 12 -34.09 -23.37 15.57
C PHE A 12 -34.84 -22.49 14.57
N VAL A 13 -35.99 -21.94 14.96
CA VAL A 13 -36.63 -20.85 14.21
C VAL A 13 -36.22 -19.55 14.87
N SER A 14 -35.17 -18.93 14.34
CA SER A 14 -34.88 -17.53 14.62
C SER A 14 -36.02 -16.71 14.03
N THR A 15 -36.87 -16.12 14.88
CA THR A 15 -37.83 -15.11 14.42
C THR A 15 -37.04 -13.91 13.95
N VAL A 16 -37.17 -13.56 12.67
CA VAL A 16 -36.64 -12.29 12.16
C VAL A 16 -37.48 -11.20 12.78
N ASP A 17 -36.89 -10.43 13.70
CA ASP A 17 -37.55 -9.27 14.31
C ASP A 17 -37.72 -8.20 13.22
N TYR A 18 -38.95 -7.81 12.95
CA TYR A 18 -39.28 -6.78 11.96
C TYR A 18 -39.49 -5.45 12.68
N ASP A 19 -38.78 -4.41 12.26
CA ASP A 19 -38.96 -3.06 12.80
C ASP A 19 -40.17 -2.40 12.12
N ASP A 20 -41.29 -2.29 12.85
CA ASP A 20 -42.53 -1.68 12.36
C ASP A 20 -42.38 -0.21 11.94
N ASN A 21 -41.32 0.48 12.38
CA ASN A 21 -41.04 1.85 11.97
C ASN A 21 -40.48 1.93 10.53
N GLY A 22 -39.99 0.82 9.99
CA GLY A 22 -39.32 0.75 8.71
C GLY A 22 -38.02 1.57 8.65
N TYR A 23 -37.25 1.36 7.59
CA TYR A 23 -36.04 2.14 7.31
C TYR A 23 -36.23 2.94 6.03
N LEU A 24 -36.00 4.26 6.09
CA LEU A 24 -35.85 5.06 4.88
C LEU A 24 -34.44 4.83 4.32
N VAL A 25 -34.33 4.03 3.26
CA VAL A 25 -33.06 3.87 2.53
C VAL A 25 -32.83 5.11 1.67
N TYR A 26 -31.97 6.01 2.16
CA TYR A 26 -31.55 7.19 1.40
C TYR A 26 -30.41 6.83 0.45
N CYS A 27 -30.64 7.05 -0.86
CA CYS A 27 -29.71 6.84 -1.98
C CYS A 27 -29.21 5.41 -2.21
N PRO A 28 -29.94 4.58 -2.98
CA PRO A 28 -29.33 3.45 -3.67
C PRO A 28 -28.43 3.99 -4.79
N CYS A 29 -27.27 4.56 -4.44
CA CYS A 29 -26.38 5.19 -5.39
C CYS A 29 -25.69 4.11 -6.28
N MET A 30 -25.61 4.32 -7.60
CA MET A 30 -24.91 3.41 -8.53
C MET A 30 -23.38 3.41 -8.36
N GLY A 31 -22.84 4.39 -7.63
CA GLY A 31 -21.43 4.49 -7.28
C GLY A 31 -21.26 5.08 -5.88
N ALA A 32 -20.07 4.98 -5.32
CA ALA A 32 -19.78 5.54 -4.00
C ALA A 32 -20.00 7.08 -4.03
N PRO A 33 -20.81 7.64 -3.12
CA PRO A 33 -21.02 9.09 -3.03
C PRO A 33 -19.81 9.77 -2.36
N ALA A 34 -18.65 9.65 -2.99
CA ALA A 34 -17.36 10.12 -2.47
C ALA A 34 -16.47 10.62 -3.61
N SER A 35 -15.55 11.54 -3.28
CA SER A 35 -14.57 12.02 -4.25
C SER A 35 -13.50 10.97 -4.54
N PHE A 36 -12.98 10.99 -5.76
CA PHE A 36 -11.75 10.30 -6.11
C PHE A 36 -10.79 11.29 -6.80
N PRO A 37 -9.56 11.51 -6.27
CA PRO A 37 -9.02 10.93 -5.03
C PRO A 37 -9.75 11.38 -3.77
N VAL A 38 -9.47 10.68 -2.67
CA VAL A 38 -10.00 11.03 -1.35
C VAL A 38 -9.61 12.46 -0.96
N GLN A 39 -10.55 13.24 -0.43
CA GLN A 39 -10.30 14.57 0.11
C GLN A 39 -9.30 14.56 1.27
N LYS A 40 -8.55 15.65 1.43
CA LYS A 40 -7.49 15.78 2.44
C LYS A 40 -8.03 15.56 3.85
N GLU A 41 -9.22 16.09 4.10
CA GLU A 41 -9.92 16.05 5.37
C GLU A 41 -10.30 14.61 5.74
N ASN A 42 -10.46 13.71 4.77
CA ASN A 42 -10.89 12.33 5.00
C ASN A 42 -9.72 11.34 5.18
N LEU A 43 -8.46 11.79 4.99
CA LEU A 43 -7.29 10.89 5.06
C LEU A 43 -7.14 10.21 6.43
N PHE A 44 -7.44 10.92 7.53
CA PHE A 44 -7.29 10.40 8.88
C PHE A 44 -8.31 9.29 9.22
N LEU A 45 -9.40 9.18 8.44
CA LEU A 45 -10.44 8.17 8.66
C LEU A 45 -9.93 6.74 8.44
N GLN A 46 -8.78 6.57 7.78
CA GLN A 46 -8.11 5.27 7.67
C GLN A 46 -7.85 4.63 9.05
N LYS A 47 -7.81 5.40 10.14
CA LYS A 47 -7.66 4.88 11.51
C LYS A 47 -8.75 3.92 11.94
N TYR A 48 -9.94 4.05 11.35
CA TYR A 48 -11.11 3.21 11.63
C TYR A 48 -11.14 1.93 10.78
N LEU A 49 -10.39 1.89 9.68
CA LEU A 49 -10.31 0.70 8.84
C LEU A 49 -9.31 -0.29 9.48
N LYS A 50 -9.84 -1.32 10.14
CA LYS A 50 -9.04 -2.40 10.74
C LYS A 50 -9.03 -3.62 9.85
N TRP A 51 -7.87 -4.26 9.73
CA TRP A 51 -7.76 -5.57 9.11
C TRP A 51 -8.58 -6.61 9.89
N SER A 52 -9.21 -7.53 9.17
CA SER A 52 -9.83 -8.70 9.79
C SER A 52 -8.79 -9.54 10.54
N GLU A 53 -9.24 -10.31 11.52
CA GLU A 53 -8.35 -11.18 12.30
C GLU A 53 -7.56 -12.14 11.40
N ASP A 54 -8.18 -12.67 10.33
CA ASP A 54 -7.51 -13.53 9.36
C ASP A 54 -6.30 -12.83 8.71
N ILE A 55 -6.50 -11.64 8.12
CA ILE A 55 -5.42 -10.92 7.43
C ILE A 55 -4.36 -10.43 8.43
N ALA A 56 -4.79 -9.98 9.61
CA ALA A 56 -3.88 -9.57 10.68
C ALA A 56 -3.00 -10.74 11.15
N ASN A 57 -3.56 -11.94 11.32
CA ASN A 57 -2.81 -13.12 11.76
C ASN A 57 -1.90 -13.65 10.66
N ARG A 58 -2.39 -13.73 9.43
CA ARG A 58 -1.60 -14.21 8.28
C ARG A 58 -0.43 -13.29 7.97
N SER A 59 -0.60 -11.97 8.05
CA SER A 59 0.50 -11.02 7.86
C SER A 59 1.59 -11.18 8.92
N LYS A 60 1.21 -11.26 10.21
CA LYS A 60 2.14 -11.53 11.31
C LYS A 60 2.87 -12.86 11.14
N GLN A 61 2.16 -13.92 10.76
CA GLN A 61 2.75 -15.24 10.53
C GLN A 61 3.73 -15.21 9.36
N PHE A 62 3.38 -14.52 8.27
CA PHE A 62 4.26 -14.39 7.11
C PHE A 62 5.57 -13.66 7.49
N ILE A 63 5.46 -12.53 8.19
CA ILE A 63 6.62 -11.75 8.67
C ILE A 63 7.48 -12.61 9.60
N LYS A 64 6.87 -13.30 10.57
CA LYS A 64 7.60 -14.16 11.52
C LYS A 64 8.32 -15.32 10.84
N ARG A 65 7.72 -15.94 9.81
CA ARG A 65 8.32 -17.10 9.12
C ARG A 65 9.42 -16.70 8.16
N ASN A 66 9.25 -15.60 7.42
CA ASN A 66 10.14 -15.25 6.30
C ASN A 66 11.12 -14.10 6.61
N MET A 67 10.80 -13.25 7.60
CA MET A 67 11.53 -12.02 7.90
C MET A 67 11.79 -11.89 9.42
N SER A 68 12.27 -12.96 10.05
CA SER A 68 12.60 -12.96 11.48
C SER A 68 14.03 -12.48 11.76
N GLY A 69 14.28 -11.91 12.93
CA GLY A 69 15.64 -11.56 13.36
C GLY A 69 16.20 -10.27 12.76
N GLY A 70 15.37 -9.42 12.14
CA GLY A 70 15.73 -8.10 11.66
C GLY A 70 14.52 -7.29 11.18
N GLY A 71 14.71 -5.99 10.97
CA GLY A 71 13.71 -5.14 10.33
C GLY A 71 13.62 -5.39 8.83
N PHE A 72 12.57 -4.85 8.22
CA PHE A 72 12.36 -4.94 6.77
C PHE A 72 11.90 -3.61 6.16
N LEU A 73 12.40 -3.39 4.95
CA LEU A 73 11.95 -2.33 4.04
C LEU A 73 10.80 -2.87 3.19
N GLY A 74 9.63 -2.25 3.24
CA GLY A 74 8.53 -2.55 2.34
C GLY A 74 8.62 -1.70 1.09
N ILE A 75 8.48 -2.30 -0.09
CA ILE A 75 8.41 -1.57 -1.36
C ILE A 75 7.19 -1.99 -2.18
N HIS A 76 6.57 -1.03 -2.85
CA HIS A 76 5.50 -1.29 -3.80
C HIS A 76 5.92 -0.89 -5.22
N LEU A 77 5.93 -1.87 -6.11
CA LEU A 77 6.20 -1.71 -7.54
C LEU A 77 4.88 -1.77 -8.30
N ARG A 78 4.51 -0.70 -8.99
CA ARG A 78 3.37 -0.69 -9.90
C ARG A 78 3.93 -0.59 -11.31
N ASN A 79 3.99 -1.72 -12.00
CA ASN A 79 4.66 -1.86 -13.29
C ASN A 79 3.91 -2.79 -14.26
N GLY A 80 2.62 -3.03 -14.02
CA GLY A 80 1.72 -3.67 -14.98
C GLY A 80 1.60 -2.89 -16.30
N GLN A 81 1.23 -3.60 -17.36
CA GLN A 81 1.15 -3.05 -18.72
C GLN A 81 0.11 -1.93 -18.86
N ASP A 82 -0.99 -2.01 -18.09
CA ASP A 82 -2.01 -0.97 -17.95
C ASP A 82 -1.39 0.30 -17.33
N TRP A 83 -0.55 0.12 -16.32
CA TRP A 83 0.09 1.20 -15.60
C TRP A 83 1.08 1.99 -16.45
N VAL A 84 1.83 1.29 -17.32
CA VAL A 84 2.73 1.93 -18.29
C VAL A 84 1.97 2.95 -19.15
N LYS A 85 0.77 2.59 -19.61
CA LYS A 85 -0.08 3.50 -20.39
C LYS A 85 -0.64 4.64 -19.53
N ALA A 86 -1.11 4.33 -18.33
CA ALA A 86 -1.63 5.36 -17.42
C ALA A 86 -0.60 6.45 -17.10
N CYS A 87 0.67 6.07 -16.92
CA CYS A 87 1.75 7.03 -16.63
C CYS A 87 2.09 7.97 -17.79
N GLN A 88 1.67 7.68 -19.03
CA GLN A 88 1.84 8.60 -20.15
C GLN A 88 1.03 9.90 -19.96
N HIS A 89 -0.07 9.84 -19.20
CA HIS A 89 -0.96 10.97 -18.91
C HIS A 89 -0.51 11.85 -17.73
N VAL A 90 0.64 11.58 -17.12
CA VAL A 90 1.19 12.41 -16.02
C VAL A 90 1.40 13.85 -16.44
N LYS A 91 1.71 14.10 -17.72
CA LYS A 91 1.92 15.44 -18.27
C LYS A 91 0.63 16.26 -18.33
N ASP A 92 -0.51 15.59 -18.49
CA ASP A 92 -1.82 16.22 -18.67
C ASP A 92 -2.56 16.38 -17.34
N SER A 93 -2.26 15.52 -16.36
CA SER A 93 -2.94 15.48 -15.07
C SER A 93 -1.94 15.49 -13.90
N PRO A 94 -1.69 16.65 -13.28
CA PRO A 94 -0.75 16.74 -12.17
C PRO A 94 -1.27 16.08 -10.88
N THR A 95 -2.59 15.89 -10.76
CA THR A 95 -3.25 15.18 -9.66
C THR A 95 -3.74 13.79 -10.07
N LEU A 96 -3.05 13.13 -11.01
CA LEU A 96 -3.42 11.81 -11.50
C LEU A 96 -3.59 10.80 -10.34
N PHE A 97 -4.77 10.20 -10.25
CA PHE A 97 -5.12 9.21 -9.22
C PHE A 97 -4.76 9.69 -7.80
N ALA A 98 -3.81 9.01 -7.14
CA ALA A 98 -3.45 9.32 -5.76
C ALA A 98 -2.22 10.25 -5.63
N ALA A 99 -1.74 10.85 -6.72
CA ALA A 99 -0.60 11.77 -6.73
C ALA A 99 -0.63 12.86 -5.62
N PRO A 100 -1.79 13.43 -5.21
CA PRO A 100 -1.85 14.39 -4.12
C PRO A 100 -1.20 13.94 -2.80
N GLN A 101 -1.05 12.62 -2.57
CA GLN A 101 -0.37 12.09 -1.38
C GLN A 101 1.11 12.50 -1.29
N CYS A 102 1.76 12.79 -2.43
CA CYS A 102 3.15 13.29 -2.46
C CYS A 102 3.22 14.75 -2.87
N VAL A 103 2.63 15.11 -4.01
CA VAL A 103 2.76 16.47 -4.58
C VAL A 103 1.87 17.51 -3.89
N GLY A 104 0.91 17.06 -3.08
CA GLY A 104 -0.07 17.91 -2.42
C GLY A 104 -1.34 18.11 -3.25
N TYR A 105 -2.41 18.59 -2.61
CA TYR A 105 -3.73 18.72 -3.25
C TYR A 105 -3.81 19.90 -4.23
N ARG A 106 -2.81 20.78 -4.20
CA ARG A 106 -2.65 21.93 -5.10
C ARG A 106 -1.26 21.94 -5.75
N ASN A 107 -0.59 20.79 -5.80
CA ASN A 107 0.81 20.64 -6.24
C ASN A 107 1.81 21.51 -5.46
N GLU A 108 1.50 21.83 -4.20
CA GLU A 108 2.29 22.72 -3.36
C GLU A 108 3.67 22.14 -3.00
N ARG A 109 3.92 20.85 -3.27
CA ARG A 109 5.20 20.17 -2.99
C ARG A 109 5.99 19.83 -4.26
N GLY A 110 5.62 20.44 -5.40
CA GLY A 110 6.30 20.31 -6.69
C GLY A 110 5.49 19.50 -7.72
N PRO A 111 5.97 19.45 -8.97
CA PRO A 111 5.25 18.79 -10.06
C PRO A 111 5.33 17.26 -9.95
N LEU A 112 4.28 16.59 -10.44
CA LEU A 112 4.30 15.15 -10.65
C LEU A 112 5.16 14.83 -11.89
N THR A 113 6.09 13.89 -11.77
CA THR A 113 6.92 13.47 -12.91
C THR A 113 6.73 12.02 -13.28
N GLU A 114 7.06 11.69 -14.53
CA GLU A 114 6.94 10.34 -15.08
C GLU A 114 7.72 9.32 -14.24
N SER A 115 8.92 9.67 -13.77
CA SER A 115 9.72 8.82 -12.87
C SER A 115 9.10 8.58 -11.50
N MET A 116 8.15 9.41 -11.03
CA MET A 116 7.39 9.17 -9.80
C MET A 116 6.23 8.18 -10.05
N CYS A 117 5.73 8.12 -11.29
CA CYS A 117 4.65 7.23 -11.72
C CYS A 117 5.17 5.86 -12.16
N LEU A 118 6.25 5.83 -12.95
CA LEU A 118 6.89 4.64 -13.48
C LEU A 118 8.42 4.79 -13.37
N PRO A 119 9.01 4.55 -12.19
CA PRO A 119 10.44 4.69 -11.98
C PRO A 119 11.22 3.64 -12.78
N GLN A 120 12.41 4.01 -13.26
CA GLN A 120 13.28 3.05 -13.95
C GLN A 120 13.90 2.07 -12.95
N LYS A 121 14.22 0.86 -13.42
CA LYS A 121 14.89 -0.19 -12.64
C LYS A 121 16.15 0.33 -11.92
N THR A 122 16.96 1.14 -12.59
CA THR A 122 18.19 1.73 -12.04
C THR A 122 17.90 2.70 -10.88
N GLU A 123 16.83 3.50 -11.01
CA GLU A 123 16.38 4.44 -9.96
C GLU A 123 15.84 3.70 -8.74
N ILE A 124 15.02 2.65 -8.96
CA ILE A 124 14.51 1.77 -7.89
C ILE A 124 15.69 1.20 -7.09
N ILE A 125 16.64 0.55 -7.76
CA ILE A 125 17.80 -0.06 -7.11
C ILE A 125 18.64 0.98 -6.36
N LYS A 126 18.89 2.15 -6.96
CA LYS A 126 19.65 3.23 -6.34
C LYS A 126 18.95 3.75 -5.07
N GLN A 127 17.64 3.96 -5.14
CA GLN A 127 16.86 4.47 -4.01
C GLN A 127 16.79 3.43 -2.88
N VAL A 128 16.55 2.15 -3.21
CA VAL A 128 16.56 1.04 -2.24
C VAL A 128 17.90 0.97 -1.52
N LYS A 129 19.03 0.93 -2.25
CA LYS A 129 20.38 0.92 -1.64
C LYS A 129 20.61 2.10 -0.71
N ARG A 130 20.21 3.31 -1.13
CA ARG A 130 20.34 4.53 -0.32
C ARG A 130 19.55 4.43 0.98
N VAL A 131 18.33 3.89 0.92
CA VAL A 131 17.47 3.74 2.11
C VAL A 131 18.03 2.65 3.03
N LEU A 132 18.40 1.49 2.50
CA LEU A 132 18.97 0.40 3.30
C LEU A 132 20.22 0.82 4.07
N LYS A 133 21.10 1.63 3.47
CA LYS A 133 22.28 2.20 4.15
C LYS A 133 21.94 3.10 5.35
N LYS A 134 20.73 3.63 5.42
CA LYS A 134 20.27 4.50 6.52
C LYS A 134 19.52 3.72 7.61
N LEU A 135 19.02 2.54 7.29
CA LEU A 135 18.20 1.74 8.21
C LEU A 135 19.08 0.74 8.95
N ASN A 136 19.28 0.96 10.24
CA ASN A 136 20.00 0.02 11.08
C ASN A 136 19.16 -1.23 11.35
N GLY A 137 19.79 -2.40 11.35
CA GLY A 137 19.13 -3.68 11.67
C GLY A 137 18.14 -4.20 10.63
N THR A 138 18.10 -3.61 9.43
CA THR A 138 17.27 -4.12 8.31
C THR A 138 17.96 -5.30 7.64
N LYS A 139 17.26 -6.43 7.55
CA LYS A 139 17.76 -7.66 6.89
C LYS A 139 16.93 -8.07 5.67
N TYR A 140 15.77 -7.47 5.49
CA TYR A 140 14.83 -7.88 4.44
C TYR A 140 14.29 -6.72 3.62
N VAL A 141 13.98 -6.99 2.37
CA VAL A 141 13.17 -6.13 1.50
C VAL A 141 11.92 -6.92 1.10
N PHE A 142 10.76 -6.49 1.58
CA PHE A 142 9.49 -7.05 1.13
C PHE A 142 9.00 -6.32 -0.11
N VAL A 143 8.70 -7.06 -1.18
CA VAL A 143 8.25 -6.51 -2.46
C VAL A 143 6.83 -6.93 -2.76
N ALA A 144 5.93 -5.95 -2.85
CA ALA A 144 4.61 -6.13 -3.46
C ALA A 144 4.63 -5.57 -4.87
N SER A 145 4.11 -6.33 -5.84
CA SER A 145 3.99 -5.89 -7.22
C SER A 145 2.74 -6.43 -7.89
N ASP A 146 2.18 -5.66 -8.81
CA ASP A 146 1.10 -6.08 -9.69
C ASP A 146 1.57 -6.95 -10.87
N SER A 147 2.87 -6.90 -11.20
CA SER A 147 3.47 -7.68 -12.27
C SER A 147 4.88 -8.15 -11.92
N ASN A 148 5.91 -7.35 -12.23
CA ASN A 148 7.30 -7.73 -12.01
C ASN A 148 7.78 -7.31 -10.61
N HIS A 149 8.17 -8.29 -9.80
CA HIS A 149 8.65 -8.08 -8.43
C HIS A 149 10.15 -7.76 -8.35
N MET A 150 10.90 -7.86 -9.45
CA MET A 150 12.33 -7.56 -9.50
C MET A 150 13.18 -8.30 -8.44
N ILE A 151 12.77 -9.50 -8.00
CA ILE A 151 13.42 -10.20 -6.88
C ILE A 151 14.89 -10.50 -7.18
N ASP A 152 15.20 -11.05 -8.35
CA ASP A 152 16.57 -11.41 -8.73
C ASP A 152 17.48 -10.18 -8.86
N ASP A 153 16.94 -9.12 -9.44
CA ASP A 153 17.62 -7.84 -9.60
C ASP A 153 17.94 -7.19 -8.25
N LEU A 154 16.97 -7.21 -7.32
CA LEU A 154 17.12 -6.66 -5.99
C LEU A 154 18.11 -7.49 -5.17
N ASN A 155 18.00 -8.82 -5.17
CA ASN A 155 18.92 -9.72 -4.50
C ASN A 155 20.36 -9.55 -5.01
N SER A 156 20.55 -9.50 -6.32
CA SER A 156 21.86 -9.24 -6.94
C SER A 156 22.41 -7.88 -6.51
N ALA A 157 21.55 -6.86 -6.45
CA ALA A 157 21.96 -5.52 -6.09
C ALA A 157 22.38 -5.37 -4.63
N VAL A 158 21.75 -6.09 -3.70
CA VAL A 158 21.95 -5.98 -2.25
C VAL A 158 22.74 -7.14 -1.64
N GLN A 159 23.28 -8.05 -2.46
CA GLN A 159 24.02 -9.24 -2.02
C GLN A 159 25.12 -8.94 -0.99
N ARG A 160 25.86 -7.83 -1.17
CA ARG A 160 26.95 -7.42 -0.25
C ARG A 160 26.48 -6.88 1.10
N LEU A 161 25.18 -6.64 1.26
CA LEU A 161 24.59 -6.09 2.49
C LEU A 161 23.97 -7.19 3.36
N GLU A 162 24.07 -8.46 2.96
CA GLU A 162 23.41 -9.59 3.66
C GLU A 162 21.89 -9.39 3.82
N ILE A 163 21.29 -8.72 2.84
CA ILE A 163 19.85 -8.43 2.79
C ILE A 163 19.18 -9.37 1.79
N THR A 164 17.97 -9.83 2.10
CA THR A 164 17.19 -10.69 1.22
C THR A 164 15.90 -9.99 0.75
N ALA A 165 15.67 -9.96 -0.56
CA ALA A 165 14.42 -9.53 -1.15
C ALA A 165 13.43 -10.70 -1.22
N ILE A 166 12.21 -10.48 -0.71
CA ILE A 166 11.17 -11.50 -0.55
C ILE A 166 9.86 -10.95 -1.10
N ARG A 167 9.06 -11.82 -1.74
CA ARG A 167 7.67 -11.55 -2.14
C ARG A 167 6.73 -12.54 -1.50
N LEU A 168 5.46 -12.17 -1.41
CA LEU A 168 4.39 -13.09 -1.01
C LEU A 168 4.10 -14.09 -2.14
N GLN A 169 3.90 -15.37 -1.79
CA GLN A 169 3.46 -16.43 -2.72
C GLN A 169 2.41 -17.34 -2.06
N PRO A 170 1.25 -17.60 -2.68
CA PRO A 170 0.72 -16.92 -3.88
C PRO A 170 0.39 -15.45 -3.58
N ALA A 171 0.32 -14.62 -4.63
CA ALA A 171 0.02 -13.21 -4.47
C ALA A 171 -1.37 -13.00 -3.83
N ASN A 172 -1.45 -12.07 -2.88
CA ASN A 172 -2.72 -11.67 -2.28
C ASN A 172 -2.66 -10.17 -1.94
N PRO A 173 -3.47 -9.33 -2.61
CA PRO A 173 -3.35 -7.89 -2.50
C PRO A 173 -3.66 -7.37 -1.10
N HIS A 174 -4.59 -7.98 -0.35
CA HIS A 174 -4.88 -7.57 1.02
C HIS A 174 -3.74 -7.92 1.97
N LEU A 175 -3.13 -9.10 1.80
CA LEU A 175 -2.02 -9.53 2.62
C LEU A 175 -0.76 -8.69 2.33
N ASP A 176 -0.51 -8.33 1.07
CA ASP A 176 0.55 -7.40 0.67
C ASP A 176 0.37 -6.02 1.34
N LEU A 177 -0.84 -5.44 1.28
CA LEU A 177 -1.15 -4.17 1.95
C LEU A 177 -0.88 -4.26 3.46
N ALA A 178 -1.34 -5.33 4.11
CA ALA A 178 -1.17 -5.54 5.54
C ALA A 178 0.31 -5.72 5.94
N ILE A 179 1.12 -6.38 5.10
CA ILE A 179 2.57 -6.54 5.34
C ILE A 179 3.31 -5.21 5.13
N LEU A 180 3.02 -4.50 4.03
CA LEU A 180 3.63 -3.19 3.75
C LEU A 180 3.31 -2.16 4.84
N ALA A 181 2.10 -2.18 5.37
CA ALA A 181 1.69 -1.31 6.47
C ALA A 181 2.49 -1.56 7.77
N GLN A 182 3.07 -2.76 7.94
CA GLN A 182 3.87 -3.15 9.09
C GLN A 182 5.39 -2.96 8.89
N ALA A 183 5.84 -2.55 7.71
CA ALA A 183 7.26 -2.37 7.42
C ALA A 183 7.92 -1.31 8.32
N ASN A 184 9.20 -1.47 8.65
CA ASN A 184 9.95 -0.46 9.40
C ASN A 184 10.08 0.84 8.62
N TYR A 185 10.24 0.73 7.31
CA TYR A 185 10.23 1.83 6.36
C TYR A 185 9.51 1.39 5.10
N PHE A 186 8.85 2.31 4.40
CA PHE A 186 8.07 2.01 3.21
C PHE A 186 8.45 2.94 2.05
N ILE A 187 8.63 2.38 0.86
CA ILE A 187 8.74 3.15 -0.38
C ILE A 187 7.60 2.76 -1.32
N GLY A 188 6.76 3.74 -1.63
CA GLY A 188 5.56 3.55 -2.44
C GLY A 188 5.60 4.24 -3.80
N ASN A 189 4.58 3.94 -4.61
CA ASN A 189 4.33 4.64 -5.86
C ASN A 189 3.39 5.83 -5.64
N CYS A 190 3.81 7.02 -6.04
CA CYS A 190 3.08 8.25 -5.73
C CYS A 190 1.66 8.30 -6.33
N VAL A 191 1.50 7.76 -7.53
CA VAL A 191 0.27 7.84 -8.31
C VAL A 191 -0.71 6.72 -7.91
N SER A 192 -0.21 5.62 -7.36
CA SER A 192 -1.02 4.45 -7.02
C SER A 192 -1.91 4.65 -5.79
N SER A 193 -3.22 4.42 -5.97
CA SER A 193 -4.20 4.36 -4.87
C SER A 193 -3.99 3.16 -3.93
N TYR A 194 -3.38 2.09 -4.43
CA TYR A 194 -2.94 0.94 -3.63
C TYR A 194 -1.83 1.34 -2.64
N THR A 195 -0.83 2.11 -3.10
CA THR A 195 0.14 2.75 -2.19
C THR A 195 -0.53 3.72 -1.22
N ALA A 196 -1.51 4.50 -1.69
CA ALA A 196 -2.20 5.46 -0.84
C ALA A 196 -2.92 4.80 0.34
N PHE A 197 -3.43 3.58 0.17
CA PHE A 197 -3.96 2.79 1.27
C PHE A 197 -2.91 2.54 2.36
N VAL A 198 -1.75 2.01 1.98
CA VAL A 198 -0.63 1.76 2.90
C VAL A 198 -0.17 3.06 3.55
N LYS A 199 0.01 4.12 2.76
CA LYS A 199 0.48 5.42 3.24
C LYS A 199 -0.43 5.97 4.34
N ARG A 200 -1.75 5.97 4.12
CA ARG A 200 -2.71 6.46 5.13
C ARG A 200 -2.68 5.63 6.40
N GLU A 201 -2.57 4.30 6.29
CA GLU A 201 -2.50 3.43 7.47
C GLU A 201 -1.22 3.69 8.28
N ARG A 202 -0.09 3.89 7.58
CA ARG A 202 1.20 4.23 8.18
C ARG A 202 1.19 5.62 8.83
N ASP A 203 0.58 6.61 8.17
CA ASP A 203 0.50 7.98 8.70
C ASP A 203 -0.27 8.02 10.03
N VAL A 204 -1.40 7.33 10.11
CA VAL A 204 -2.18 7.20 11.36
C VAL A 204 -1.35 6.56 12.47
N LYS A 205 -0.45 5.63 12.13
CA LYS A 205 0.44 4.94 13.08
C LYS A 205 1.76 5.68 13.33
N GLY A 206 2.00 6.83 12.69
CA GLY A 206 3.26 7.56 12.77
C GLY A 206 4.47 6.83 12.15
N LEU A 207 4.23 5.93 11.20
CA LEU A 207 5.29 5.14 10.56
C LEU A 207 5.87 5.82 9.31
N PRO A 208 7.21 5.77 9.11
CA PRO A 208 7.86 6.54 8.05
C PRO A 208 7.58 5.95 6.66
N SER A 209 7.41 6.82 5.67
CA SER A 209 7.15 6.44 4.27
C SER A 209 7.83 7.42 3.31
N GLU A 210 8.31 6.92 2.18
CA GLU A 210 8.86 7.70 1.07
C GLU A 210 8.23 7.23 -0.25
N PHE A 211 8.45 7.97 -1.33
CA PHE A 211 7.94 7.62 -2.65
C PHE A 211 9.08 7.52 -3.66
N TRP A 212 8.87 6.77 -4.73
CA TRP A 212 9.83 6.70 -5.82
C TRP A 212 10.11 8.09 -6.40
N SER A 213 11.39 8.40 -6.58
CA SER A 213 11.86 9.62 -7.25
C SER A 213 11.36 10.93 -6.60
N TYR A 214 10.94 10.90 -5.33
CA TYR A 214 10.41 12.06 -4.60
C TYR A 214 10.99 12.16 -3.17
N PRO A 215 11.30 13.38 -2.67
CA PRO A 215 11.21 14.67 -3.35
C PRO A 215 12.24 14.78 -4.48
N GLN A 216 11.91 15.53 -5.54
CA GLN A 216 12.87 15.81 -6.60
C GLN A 216 14.04 16.59 -6.02
N ARG A 217 15.20 15.93 -5.91
CA ARG A 217 16.44 16.61 -5.57
C ARG A 217 16.92 17.32 -6.82
N LYS A 218 16.74 18.65 -6.89
CA LYS A 218 17.44 19.46 -7.89
C LYS A 218 18.93 19.14 -7.76
N LYS A 219 19.58 18.73 -8.87
CA LYS A 219 21.04 18.78 -8.91
C LYS A 219 21.41 20.23 -8.66
N GLN A 220 22.15 20.53 -7.59
CA GLN A 220 22.85 21.80 -7.51
C GLN A 220 23.72 21.86 -8.77
N LYS A 221 23.39 22.77 -9.70
CA LYS A 221 24.38 23.17 -10.70
C LYS A 221 25.50 23.81 -9.89
N HIS A 222 26.67 23.18 -9.84
CA HIS A 222 27.88 23.95 -9.61
C HIS A 222 27.96 24.91 -10.80
N GLU A 223 27.57 26.16 -10.58
CA GLU A 223 27.99 27.24 -11.46
C GLU A 223 29.48 27.40 -11.18
N GLU A 224 30.30 26.88 -12.10
CA GLU A 224 31.71 27.25 -12.17
C GLU A 224 31.76 28.74 -12.50
N LEU A 225 32.21 29.53 -11.53
CA LEU A 225 32.64 30.91 -11.67
C LEU A 225 34.05 30.95 -12.28
#